data_AF-A0A943RLE9-F1
#
_entry.id   AF-A0A943RLE9-F1
#
_cell.length_a   1.000
_cell.length_b   1.000
_cell.length_c   1.000
_cell.angle_alpha   90.00
_cell.angle_beta   90.00
_cell.angle_gamma   90.00
#
_symmetry.space_group_name_H-M   'P 1'
#
loop_
_entity.id
_entity.type
_entity.pdbx_description
1 polymer ?
#
loop_
_entity_poly.entity_id
_entity_poly.type
_entity_poly.pdbx_seq_one_letter_code
_entity_poly.pdbx_strand_id
1 'polypeptide(L)'
;QTRQSESPSQPKGEKSMTKSGYSTQWSWVCRTTVAHETAHQILAGLHPTNGVLQNRVFYYQGRSPQFPIRDWDEWQADNLASALLLPPEIVLGALRKFNLEHGIDILNKVYWPKEYKLFCEMAEFLGVSKQATAIRLKRLGLLKKDYLQNPYALADVEKEDDG
;
A
#
# COMPACT_ATOMS: atom_id res chain seq x y z
N GLN A 1 32.31 25.42 49.17
CA GLN A 1 32.49 24.30 48.23
C GLN A 1 31.14 23.59 48.10
N THR A 2 30.31 24.02 47.16
CA THR A 2 28.92 23.55 46.99
C THR A 2 28.84 22.73 45.70
N ARG A 3 28.53 21.44 45.85
CA ARG A 3 28.31 20.47 44.77
C ARG A 3 27.11 20.91 43.92
N GLN A 4 27.32 21.06 42.61
CA GLN A 4 26.25 21.11 41.62
C GLN A 4 25.73 19.70 41.38
N SER A 5 24.42 19.51 41.48
CA SER A 5 23.70 18.31 41.03
C SER A 5 23.18 18.58 39.62
N GLU A 6 23.78 17.96 38.61
CA GLU A 6 23.25 17.94 37.24
C GLU A 6 22.01 17.04 37.17
N SER A 7 20.93 17.55 36.58
CA SER A 7 19.72 16.78 36.28
C SER A 7 19.85 16.12 34.89
N PRO A 8 19.39 14.88 34.68
CA PRO A 8 19.50 14.22 33.39
C PRO A 8 18.53 14.83 32.36
N SER A 9 19.06 15.18 31.19
CA SER A 9 18.29 15.61 30.03
C SER A 9 17.30 14.52 29.59
N GLN A 10 16.01 14.86 29.54
CA GLN A 10 14.99 14.01 28.91
C GLN A 10 15.13 14.01 27.37
N PRO A 11 14.86 12.89 26.69
CA PRO A 11 14.94 12.81 25.24
C PRO A 11 13.82 13.60 24.57
N LYS A 12 14.21 14.45 23.62
CA LYS A 12 13.32 15.20 22.72
C LYS A 12 12.68 14.24 21.71
N GLY A 13 11.38 14.37 21.51
CA GLY A 13 10.78 14.19 20.18
C GLY A 13 9.71 13.11 20.02
N GLU A 14 8.72 13.04 20.90
CA GLU A 14 7.45 12.40 20.56
C GLU A 14 6.59 13.43 19.82
N LYS A 15 6.49 13.34 18.49
CA LYS A 15 5.59 14.20 17.71
C LYS A 15 4.16 13.82 18.05
N SER A 16 3.53 14.61 18.92
CA SER A 16 2.12 14.45 19.27
C SER A 16 1.24 14.68 18.04
N MET A 17 0.56 13.62 17.57
CA MET A 17 -0.37 13.66 16.44
C MET A 17 -1.68 14.28 16.91
N THR A 18 -2.19 15.30 16.21
CA THR A 18 -3.38 16.05 16.62
C THR A 18 -4.67 15.20 16.47
N LYS A 19 -5.73 15.51 17.24
CA LYS A 19 -7.06 14.85 17.13
C LYS A 19 -7.64 14.86 15.71
N SER A 20 -7.31 15.89 14.92
CA SER A 20 -7.66 15.99 13.50
C SER A 20 -7.02 14.87 12.67
N GLY A 21 -5.76 14.53 12.94
CA GLY A 21 -5.03 13.47 12.24
C GLY A 21 -5.58 12.07 12.52
N TYR A 22 -6.05 11.82 13.75
CA TYR A 22 -6.73 10.56 14.07
C TYR A 22 -8.02 10.41 13.28
N SER A 23 -8.89 11.44 13.26
CA SER A 23 -10.19 11.37 12.57
C SER A 23 -10.05 11.10 11.07
N THR A 24 -9.08 11.72 10.40
CA THR A 24 -8.81 11.47 8.97
C THR A 24 -8.22 10.08 8.73
N GLN A 25 -7.29 9.63 9.58
CA GLN A 25 -6.71 8.29 9.48
C GLN A 25 -7.76 7.18 9.66
N TRP A 26 -8.64 7.30 10.66
CA TRP A 26 -9.74 6.35 10.87
C TRP A 26 -10.74 6.35 9.71
N SER A 27 -11.05 7.51 9.14
CA SER A 27 -11.92 7.63 7.96
C SER A 27 -11.37 6.86 6.75
N TRP A 28 -10.05 6.91 6.50
CA TRP A 28 -9.43 6.14 5.42
C TRP A 28 -9.50 4.64 5.66
N VAL A 29 -9.20 4.19 6.88
CA VAL A 29 -9.27 2.76 7.25
C VAL A 29 -10.68 2.22 7.03
N CYS A 30 -11.71 2.93 7.51
CA CYS A 30 -13.10 2.51 7.31
C CYS A 30 -13.45 2.39 5.83
N ARG A 31 -13.03 3.36 5.00
CA ARG A 31 -13.32 3.35 3.56
C ARG A 31 -12.67 2.16 2.85
N THR A 32 -11.43 1.81 3.23
CA THR A 32 -10.74 0.64 2.69
C THR A 32 -11.38 -0.68 3.15
N THR A 33 -11.76 -0.78 4.42
CA THR A 33 -12.40 -1.99 4.96
C THR A 33 -13.78 -2.22 4.36
N VAL A 34 -14.59 -1.17 4.21
CA VAL A 34 -15.92 -1.29 3.57
C VAL A 34 -15.78 -1.72 2.10
N ALA A 35 -14.82 -1.17 1.36
CA ALA A 35 -14.58 -1.58 -0.02
C ALA A 35 -14.10 -3.03 -0.12
N HIS A 36 -13.27 -3.48 0.82
CA HIS A 36 -12.80 -4.87 0.92
C HIS A 36 -13.95 -5.84 1.23
N GLU A 37 -14.81 -5.53 2.19
CA GLU A 37 -15.98 -6.38 2.48
C GLU A 37 -17.01 -6.37 1.34
N THR A 38 -17.22 -5.22 0.70
CA THR A 38 -18.07 -5.12 -0.49
C THR A 38 -17.50 -5.96 -1.63
N ALA A 39 -16.17 -5.99 -1.79
CA ALA A 39 -15.51 -6.83 -2.77
C ALA A 39 -15.76 -8.32 -2.51
N HIS A 40 -15.68 -8.78 -1.25
CA HIS A 40 -16.07 -10.15 -0.89
C HIS A 40 -17.52 -10.46 -1.28
N GLN A 41 -18.47 -9.57 -1.00
CA GLN A 41 -19.88 -9.76 -1.35
C GLN A 41 -20.10 -9.85 -2.87
N ILE A 42 -19.43 -8.99 -3.65
CA ILE A 42 -19.49 -9.03 -5.12
C ILE A 42 -18.90 -10.35 -5.64
N LEU A 43 -17.73 -10.74 -5.15
CA LEU A 43 -17.05 -11.98 -5.57
C LEU A 43 -17.89 -13.22 -5.22
N ALA A 44 -18.49 -13.26 -4.02
CA ALA A 44 -19.39 -14.32 -3.60
C ALA A 44 -20.68 -14.37 -4.45
N GLY A 45 -21.22 -13.21 -4.84
CA GLY A 45 -22.39 -13.13 -5.73
C GLY A 45 -22.10 -13.59 -7.16
N LEU A 46 -20.87 -13.40 -7.66
CA LEU A 46 -20.42 -13.90 -8.96
C LEU A 46 -20.14 -15.42 -8.94
N HIS A 47 -19.80 -15.98 -7.78
CA HIS A 47 -19.53 -17.40 -7.55
C HIS A 47 -20.35 -17.97 -6.40
N PRO A 48 -21.69 -18.09 -6.56
CA PRO A 48 -22.50 -18.78 -5.56
C PRO A 48 -21.95 -20.20 -5.42
N THR A 49 -21.53 -20.53 -4.20
CA THR A 49 -20.79 -21.74 -3.83
C THR A 49 -21.47 -23.03 -4.30
N ASN A 50 -21.20 -23.47 -5.52
CA ASN A 50 -21.37 -24.87 -5.91
C ASN A 50 -20.01 -25.52 -5.78
N GLY A 51 -19.86 -26.40 -4.77
CA GLY A 51 -18.63 -26.91 -4.16
C GLY A 51 -17.66 -27.71 -5.04
N VAL A 52 -17.42 -27.29 -6.29
CA VAL A 52 -16.52 -27.95 -7.25
C VAL A 52 -15.55 -26.96 -7.91
N LEU A 53 -15.58 -25.66 -7.58
CA LEU A 53 -14.81 -24.64 -8.28
C LEU A 53 -13.67 -24.03 -7.46
N GLN A 54 -12.76 -24.86 -6.95
CA GLN A 54 -11.44 -24.40 -6.49
C GLN A 54 -10.60 -23.72 -7.61
N ASN A 55 -11.05 -23.73 -8.86
CA ASN A 55 -10.24 -23.38 -10.04
C ASN A 55 -10.81 -22.26 -10.94
N ARG A 56 -11.72 -21.42 -10.46
CA ARG A 56 -12.08 -20.19 -11.19
C ARG A 56 -11.63 -18.96 -10.40
N VAL A 57 -10.32 -18.89 -10.19
CA VAL A 57 -9.61 -17.64 -9.95
C VAL A 57 -9.92 -16.75 -11.15
N PHE A 58 -10.77 -15.73 -10.96
CA PHE A 58 -10.90 -14.69 -11.97
C PHE A 58 -9.56 -13.97 -11.99
N TYR A 59 -8.80 -14.18 -13.07
CA TYR A 59 -7.72 -13.30 -13.42
C TYR A 59 -8.34 -11.92 -13.65
N TYR A 60 -8.47 -11.12 -12.58
CA TYR A 60 -8.67 -9.69 -12.74
C TYR A 60 -7.58 -9.24 -13.71
N GLN A 61 -8.00 -8.76 -14.88
CA GLN A 61 -7.18 -8.60 -16.09
C GLN A 61 -6.06 -7.59 -15.83
N GLY A 62 -4.99 -8.06 -15.19
CA GLY A 62 -3.88 -7.30 -14.68
C GLY A 62 -2.72 -8.25 -14.44
N ARG A 63 -1.49 -7.71 -14.40
CA ARG A 63 -0.26 -8.52 -14.32
C ARG A 63 -0.32 -9.58 -13.23
N SER A 64 0.16 -10.80 -13.55
CA SER A 64 0.21 -11.92 -12.62
C SER A 64 0.99 -11.55 -11.34
N PRO A 65 0.64 -12.12 -10.18
CA PRO A 65 1.35 -11.88 -8.94
C PRO A 65 2.81 -12.34 -9.07
N GLN A 66 3.74 -11.59 -8.48
CA GLN A 66 5.19 -11.87 -8.55
C GLN A 66 5.67 -12.86 -7.47
N PHE A 67 4.76 -13.36 -6.61
CA PHE A 67 5.05 -14.23 -5.46
C PHE A 67 3.91 -15.25 -5.27
N PRO A 68 4.15 -16.39 -4.60
CA PRO A 68 3.09 -17.35 -4.28
C PRO A 68 2.00 -16.70 -3.42
N ILE A 69 0.75 -16.75 -3.90
CA ILE A 69 -0.41 -16.27 -3.15
C ILE A 69 -0.80 -17.35 -2.13
N ARG A 70 -0.71 -17.01 -0.85
CA ARG A 70 -1.11 -17.90 0.25
C ARG A 70 -2.63 -17.94 0.45
N ASP A 71 -3.29 -16.80 0.22
CA ASP A 71 -4.73 -16.64 0.38
C ASP A 71 -5.29 -15.92 -0.86
N TRP A 72 -5.94 -16.68 -1.74
CA TRP A 72 -6.47 -16.16 -2.99
C TRP A 72 -7.71 -15.30 -2.78
N ASP A 73 -8.51 -15.58 -1.76
CA ASP A 73 -9.78 -14.89 -1.53
C ASP A 73 -9.51 -13.47 -1.02
N GLU A 74 -8.65 -13.34 -0.02
CA GLU A 74 -8.17 -12.06 0.51
C GLU A 74 -7.46 -11.23 -0.56
N TRP A 75 -6.59 -11.89 -1.35
CA TRP A 75 -5.88 -11.20 -2.41
C TRP A 75 -6.84 -10.67 -3.48
N GLN A 76 -7.84 -11.45 -3.91
CA GLN A 76 -8.81 -10.96 -4.90
C GLN A 76 -9.66 -9.83 -4.35
N ALA A 77 -10.09 -9.90 -3.09
CA ALA A 77 -10.85 -8.84 -2.44
C ALA A 77 -10.06 -7.54 -2.37
N ASP A 78 -8.79 -7.58 -1.95
CA ASP A 78 -7.90 -6.41 -1.94
C ASP A 78 -7.74 -5.77 -3.32
N ASN A 79 -7.62 -6.59 -4.36
CA ASN A 79 -7.51 -6.10 -5.74
C ASN A 79 -8.79 -5.40 -6.20
N LEU A 80 -9.94 -6.02 -5.99
CA LEU A 80 -11.23 -5.45 -6.38
C LEU A 80 -11.53 -4.18 -5.56
N ALA A 81 -11.29 -4.19 -4.25
CA ALA A 81 -11.43 -3.02 -3.39
C ALA A 81 -10.57 -1.84 -3.86
N SER A 82 -9.31 -2.10 -4.23
CA SER A 82 -8.43 -1.06 -4.79
C SER A 82 -8.97 -0.49 -6.10
N ALA A 83 -9.57 -1.32 -6.95
CA ALA A 83 -10.13 -0.89 -8.23
C ALA A 83 -11.41 -0.05 -8.04
N LEU A 84 -12.26 -0.41 -7.07
CA LEU A 84 -13.46 0.34 -6.71
C LEU A 84 -13.12 1.73 -6.15
N LEU A 85 -12.09 1.80 -5.29
CA LEU A 85 -11.67 3.05 -4.66
C LEU A 85 -10.88 3.96 -5.60
N LEU A 86 -10.13 3.40 -6.55
CA LEU A 86 -9.15 4.12 -7.36
C LEU A 86 -9.34 3.87 -8.87
N PRO A 87 -10.35 4.48 -9.50
CA PRO A 87 -10.48 4.51 -10.97
C PRO A 87 -9.21 5.04 -11.65
N PRO A 88 -8.84 4.54 -12.85
CA PRO A 88 -7.61 4.93 -13.54
C PRO A 88 -7.47 6.45 -13.72
N GLU A 89 -8.55 7.14 -14.03
CA GLU A 89 -8.58 8.58 -14.30
C GLU A 89 -8.18 9.39 -13.07
N ILE A 90 -8.67 8.96 -11.90
CA ILE A 90 -8.33 9.56 -10.60
C ILE A 90 -6.86 9.34 -10.28
N VAL A 91 -6.36 8.11 -10.50
CA VAL A 91 -4.95 7.76 -10.25
C VAL A 91 -4.02 8.56 -11.15
N LEU A 92 -4.29 8.63 -12.45
CA LEU A 92 -3.48 9.39 -13.41
C LEU A 92 -3.52 10.90 -13.12
N GLY A 93 -4.67 11.43 -12.69
CA GLY A 93 -4.79 12.82 -12.23
C GLY A 93 -3.92 13.08 -11.00
N ALA A 94 -3.93 12.18 -10.01
CA ALA A 94 -3.11 12.29 -8.82
C ALA A 94 -1.61 12.19 -9.14
N LEU A 95 -1.18 11.23 -9.97
CA LEU A 95 0.22 11.10 -10.36
C LEU A 95 0.77 12.37 -11.02
N ARG A 96 0.01 13.01 -11.92
CA ARG A 96 0.40 14.31 -12.49
C ARG A 96 0.52 15.39 -11.43
N LYS A 97 -0.41 15.44 -10.46
CA LYS A 97 -0.38 16.41 -9.36
C LYS A 97 0.87 16.28 -8.47
N PHE A 98 1.36 15.07 -8.30
CA PHE A 98 2.53 14.77 -7.44
C PHE A 98 3.84 14.59 -8.22
N ASN A 99 3.89 14.97 -9.51
CA ASN A 99 5.06 14.83 -10.38
C ASN A 99 5.57 13.37 -10.52
N LEU A 100 4.65 12.41 -10.59
CA LEU A 100 4.90 10.97 -10.75
C LEU A 100 4.28 10.43 -12.05
N GLU A 101 4.20 11.26 -13.09
CA GLU A 101 3.47 10.97 -14.33
C GLU A 101 3.96 9.74 -15.10
N HIS A 102 5.24 9.39 -14.94
CA HIS A 102 5.84 8.19 -15.53
C HIS A 102 5.69 6.94 -14.65
N GLY A 103 4.97 7.04 -13.53
CA GLY A 103 4.88 5.99 -12.53
C GLY A 103 6.08 5.95 -11.59
N ILE A 104 6.17 4.88 -10.80
CA ILE A 104 7.19 4.65 -9.79
C ILE A 104 7.89 3.33 -10.10
N ASP A 105 9.20 3.37 -10.35
CA ASP A 105 9.95 2.15 -10.61
C ASP A 105 10.17 1.34 -9.33
N ILE A 106 10.65 2.01 -8.27
CA ILE A 106 10.93 1.38 -6.98
C ILE A 106 10.31 2.23 -5.88
N LEU A 107 9.37 1.65 -5.13
CA LEU A 107 8.78 2.27 -3.96
C LEU A 107 9.46 1.75 -2.69
N ASN A 108 10.30 2.57 -2.07
CA ASN A 108 11.08 2.17 -0.90
C ASN A 108 11.35 3.37 0.03
N LYS A 109 11.08 3.21 1.33
CA LYS A 109 11.21 4.30 2.31
C LYS A 109 12.65 4.66 2.69
N VAL A 110 13.60 3.75 2.49
CA VAL A 110 15.02 3.89 2.88
C VAL A 110 15.85 4.41 1.71
N TYR A 111 15.77 3.72 0.57
CA TYR A 111 16.64 3.99 -0.58
C TYR A 111 16.06 5.02 -1.57
N TRP A 112 14.72 5.16 -1.65
CA TRP A 112 14.02 6.17 -2.48
C TRP A 112 13.06 7.03 -1.65
N PRO A 113 13.58 7.78 -0.65
CA PRO A 113 12.73 8.52 0.30
C PRO A 113 11.93 9.65 -0.36
N LYS A 114 12.39 10.21 -1.49
CA LYS A 114 11.69 11.30 -2.19
C LYS A 114 10.42 10.78 -2.85
N GLU A 115 10.54 9.73 -3.66
CA GLU A 115 9.45 9.06 -4.36
C GLU A 115 8.47 8.45 -3.34
N TYR A 116 9.00 7.83 -2.27
CA TYR A 116 8.18 7.30 -1.20
C TYR A 116 7.36 8.37 -0.48
N LYS A 117 7.94 9.56 -0.25
CA LYS A 117 7.23 10.68 0.36
C LYS A 117 6.11 11.19 -0.54
N LEU A 118 6.37 11.41 -1.82
CA LEU A 118 5.35 11.84 -2.80
C LEU A 118 4.22 10.81 -2.89
N PHE A 119 4.56 9.53 -2.89
CA PHE A 119 3.57 8.45 -2.83
C PHE A 119 2.71 8.49 -1.56
N CYS A 120 3.31 8.75 -0.39
CA CYS A 120 2.55 8.88 0.87
C CYS A 120 1.59 10.06 0.82
N GLU A 121 2.05 11.23 0.37
CA GLU A 121 1.23 12.43 0.23
C GLU A 121 0.09 12.20 -0.77
N MET A 122 0.35 11.45 -1.85
CA MET A 122 -0.68 11.05 -2.81
C MET A 122 -1.74 10.13 -2.19
N ALA A 123 -1.33 9.13 -1.41
CA ALA A 123 -2.28 8.22 -0.74
C ALA A 123 -3.15 8.98 0.28
N GLU A 124 -2.56 9.91 1.03
CA GLU A 124 -3.28 10.80 1.96
C GLU A 124 -4.26 11.72 1.22
N PHE A 125 -3.85 12.29 0.09
CA PHE A 125 -4.70 13.12 -0.76
C PHE A 125 -5.89 12.34 -1.34
N LEU A 126 -5.67 11.11 -1.78
CA LEU A 126 -6.72 10.22 -2.29
C LEU A 126 -7.62 9.66 -1.16
N GLY A 127 -7.20 9.80 0.09
CA GLY A 127 -7.93 9.33 1.25
C GLY A 127 -8.04 7.80 1.34
N VAL A 128 -6.99 7.10 0.91
CA VAL A 128 -6.89 5.63 0.89
C VAL A 128 -5.60 5.16 1.56
N SER A 129 -5.53 3.86 1.88
CA SER A 129 -4.31 3.30 2.46
C SER A 129 -3.17 3.24 1.44
N LYS A 130 -1.93 3.29 1.95
CA LYS A 130 -0.71 3.08 1.15
C LYS A 130 -0.73 1.74 0.43
N GLN A 131 -1.19 0.69 1.11
CA GLN A 131 -1.29 -0.66 0.53
C GLN A 131 -2.26 -0.69 -0.65
N ALA A 132 -3.47 -0.14 -0.50
CA ALA A 132 -4.46 -0.09 -1.58
C ALA A 132 -3.95 0.72 -2.78
N THR A 133 -3.26 1.83 -2.53
CA THR A 133 -2.63 2.64 -3.58
C THR A 133 -1.55 1.87 -4.32
N ALA A 134 -0.66 1.18 -3.60
CA ALA A 134 0.41 0.38 -4.20
C ALA A 134 -0.13 -0.79 -5.04
N ILE A 135 -1.12 -1.53 -4.51
CA ILE A 135 -1.82 -2.59 -5.27
C ILE A 135 -2.37 -2.01 -6.56
N ARG A 136 -3.04 -0.86 -6.49
CA ARG A 136 -3.65 -0.26 -7.67
C ARG A 136 -2.61 0.17 -8.71
N LEU A 137 -1.55 0.86 -8.31
CA LEU A 137 -0.50 1.30 -9.22
C LEU A 137 0.17 0.11 -9.92
N LYS A 138 0.43 -1.00 -9.20
CA LYS A 138 0.96 -2.23 -9.81
C LYS A 138 0.04 -2.77 -10.89
N ARG A 139 -1.27 -2.79 -10.62
CA ARG A 139 -2.26 -3.31 -11.58
C ARG A 139 -2.41 -2.45 -12.82
N LEU A 140 -2.20 -1.15 -12.70
CA LEU A 140 -2.15 -0.22 -13.83
C LEU A 140 -0.79 -0.23 -14.55
N GLY A 141 0.21 -0.97 -14.06
CA GLY A 141 1.56 -0.98 -14.61
C GLY A 141 2.37 0.29 -14.29
N LEU A 142 1.91 1.10 -13.35
CA LEU A 142 2.49 2.37 -12.92
C LEU A 142 3.40 2.22 -11.69
N LEU A 143 3.52 1.01 -11.15
CA LEU A 143 4.47 0.64 -10.10
C LEU A 143 5.14 -0.68 -10.47
N LYS A 144 6.48 -0.69 -10.62
CA LYS A 144 7.22 -1.91 -10.99
C LYS A 144 7.53 -2.78 -9.77
N LYS A 145 8.15 -2.21 -8.73
CA LYS A 145 8.54 -2.90 -7.49
C LYS A 145 8.20 -2.06 -6.26
N ASP A 146 7.74 -2.70 -5.20
CA ASP A 146 7.51 -2.08 -3.90
C ASP A 146 8.17 -2.87 -2.76
N TYR A 147 8.63 -2.13 -1.76
CA TYR A 147 9.32 -2.64 -0.59
C TYR A 147 8.67 -2.09 0.68
N LEU A 148 7.33 -2.00 0.67
CA LEU A 148 6.55 -1.45 1.78
C LEU A 148 6.68 -2.28 3.06
N GLN A 149 6.63 -3.61 2.92
CA GLN A 149 6.69 -4.56 4.04
C GLN A 149 8.12 -4.77 4.54
N ASN A 150 9.07 -5.00 3.61
CA ASN A 150 10.49 -5.10 3.92
C ASN A 150 11.32 -4.12 3.09
N PRO A 151 11.64 -2.93 3.64
CA PRO A 151 12.45 -1.91 2.97
C PRO A 151 13.90 -2.31 2.71
N TYR A 152 14.45 -3.27 3.46
CA TYR A 152 15.86 -3.68 3.34
C TYR A 152 16.07 -4.85 2.39
N ALA A 153 15.00 -5.49 1.91
CA ALA A 153 15.08 -6.62 0.97
C ALA A 153 15.79 -6.31 -0.36
N LEU A 154 16.08 -5.04 -0.64
CA LEU A 154 16.90 -4.66 -1.79
C LEU A 154 18.39 -4.92 -1.56
N ALA A 155 18.87 -4.83 -0.31
CA ALA A 155 20.26 -5.11 0.04
C ALA A 155 20.56 -6.62 0.09
N ASP A 156 19.54 -7.47 0.23
CA ASP A 156 19.69 -8.92 0.26
C ASP A 156 19.93 -9.56 -1.14
N VAL A 157 20.00 -8.75 -2.21
CA VAL A 157 20.23 -9.22 -3.58
C VAL A 157 21.73 -9.50 -3.86
N GLU A 158 22.64 -9.16 -2.96
CA GLU A 158 24.06 -9.51 -3.10
C GLU A 158 24.39 -10.89 -2.53
N LYS A 159 23.94 -11.96 -3.20
CA LYS A 159 24.58 -13.29 -3.24
C LYS A 159 24.15 -14.04 -4.50
N GLU A 160 24.63 -13.61 -5.67
CA GLU A 160 24.79 -14.56 -6.77
C GLU A 160 26.06 -15.35 -6.45
N ASP A 161 25.85 -16.61 -6.04
CA ASP A 161 26.90 -17.63 -5.90
C ASP A 161 27.50 -17.87 -7.29
N ASP A 162 28.72 -17.38 -7.49
CA ASP A 162 29.59 -17.85 -8.57
C ASP A 162 29.98 -19.30 -8.28
N GLY A 163 29.18 -20.26 -8.77
CA GLY A 163 29.40 -21.70 -8.63
C GLY A 163 29.44 -22.44 -9.97
#